data_AF-A0A1D8U3X1-F1
#
_entry.id   AF-A0A1D8U3X1-F1
#
_cell.length_a   1.000
_cell.length_b   1.000
_cell.length_c   1.000
_cell.angle_alpha   90.00
_cell.angle_beta   90.00
_cell.angle_gamma   90.00
#
_symmetry.space_group_name_H-M   'P 1'
#
loop_
_entity.id
_entity.type
_entity.pdbx_description
1 polymer ?
#
loop_
_entity_poly.entity_id
_entity_poly.type
_entity_poly.pdbx_seq_one_letter_code
_entity_poly.pdbx_strand_id
1 'polypeptide(L)'
;MAALVLIATPAHASIQAGIIELCSPGPLVTKNKDTSTFKEVFFAEPFPEGSDVIVIPMVQTFNGADTPGVRIADVTTKGFKFKMNELVRGGPRQALSDGGHTKETIGWMAVGF
;
A
#
# COMPACT_ATOMS: atom_id res chain seq x y z
N MET A 1 -31.00 -23.87 -32.81
CA MET A 1 -30.22 -23.66 -31.57
C MET A 1 -28.90 -23.04 -31.94
N ALA A 2 -28.57 -21.84 -31.43
CA ALA A 2 -27.28 -21.21 -31.64
C ALA A 2 -26.39 -21.50 -30.43
N ALA A 3 -25.20 -22.07 -30.66
CA ALA A 3 -24.22 -22.28 -29.61
C ALA A 3 -23.52 -20.95 -29.32
N LEU A 4 -23.68 -20.46 -28.09
CA LEU A 4 -22.90 -19.34 -27.56
C LEU A 4 -21.46 -19.83 -27.36
N VAL A 5 -20.53 -19.32 -28.16
CA VAL A 5 -19.09 -19.56 -27.97
C VAL A 5 -18.57 -18.47 -27.03
N LEU A 6 -18.33 -18.83 -25.76
CA LEU A 6 -17.56 -17.98 -24.85
C LEU A 6 -16.08 -18.09 -25.23
N ILE A 7 -15.55 -17.07 -25.88
CA ILE A 7 -14.09 -16.91 -26.02
C ILE A 7 -13.63 -16.21 -24.74
N ALA A 8 -13.13 -16.96 -23.77
CA ALA A 8 -12.49 -16.36 -22.60
C ALA A 8 -11.16 -15.74 -23.06
N THR A 9 -11.09 -14.40 -23.10
CA THR A 9 -9.82 -13.70 -23.24
C THR A 9 -8.95 -14.06 -22.04
N PRO A 10 -7.71 -14.53 -22.22
CA PRO A 10 -6.81 -14.76 -21.09
C PRO A 10 -6.58 -13.42 -20.38
N ALA A 11 -6.91 -13.37 -19.09
CA ALA A 11 -6.54 -12.25 -18.23
C ALA A 11 -5.02 -12.23 -18.13
N HIS A 12 -4.38 -11.23 -18.74
CA HIS A 12 -2.95 -11.02 -18.60
C HIS A 12 -2.72 -10.22 -17.32
N ALA A 13 -2.22 -10.88 -16.28
CA ALA A 13 -1.78 -10.17 -15.08
C ALA A 13 -0.56 -9.31 -15.43
N SER A 14 -0.62 -8.02 -15.10
CA SER A 14 0.51 -7.10 -15.25
C SER A 14 1.08 -6.75 -13.89
N ILE A 15 2.41 -6.62 -13.80
CA ILE A 15 3.12 -6.33 -12.55
C ILE A 15 3.84 -5.00 -12.69
N GLN A 16 3.69 -4.15 -11.70
CA GLN A 16 4.49 -2.94 -11.52
C GLN A 16 5.12 -2.96 -10.13
N ALA A 17 6.34 -2.44 -10.01
CA ALA A 17 7.06 -2.43 -8.75
C ALA A 17 7.86 -1.15 -8.59
N GLY A 18 8.21 -0.82 -7.35
CA GLY A 18 9.02 0.34 -7.07
C GLY A 18 9.58 0.32 -5.65
N ILE A 19 10.40 1.32 -5.37
CA ILE A 19 11.02 1.56 -4.07
C ILE A 19 10.67 2.97 -3.63
N ILE A 20 10.39 3.14 -2.34
CA ILE A 20 10.09 4.43 -1.73
C ILE A 20 10.74 4.55 -0.36
N GLU A 21 11.23 5.73 -0.04
CA GLU A 21 11.65 6.07 1.32
C GLU A 21 10.51 6.75 2.07
N LEU A 22 10.16 6.23 3.24
CA LEU A 22 9.13 6.80 4.12
C LEU A 22 9.63 6.84 5.57
N CYS A 23 9.15 7.82 6.31
CA CYS A 23 9.30 7.90 7.77
C CYS A 23 7.92 8.18 8.39
N SER A 24 7.81 8.06 9.71
CA SER A 24 6.65 8.53 10.46
C SER A 24 7.06 9.72 11.34
N PRO A 25 6.68 10.96 11.00
CA PRO A 25 7.16 12.14 11.73
C PRO A 25 6.29 12.52 12.95
N GLY A 26 5.24 11.77 13.27
CA GLY A 26 4.29 12.17 14.30
C GLY A 26 3.10 11.21 14.45
N PRO A 27 2.13 11.55 15.31
CA PRO A 27 1.23 10.57 15.89
C PRO A 27 0.51 9.77 14.82
N LEU A 28 0.51 8.47 15.07
CA LEU A 28 -0.17 7.43 14.31
C LEU A 28 -1.57 7.85 13.85
N VAL A 29 -1.92 7.44 12.62
CA VAL A 29 -3.32 7.46 12.16
C VAL A 29 -4.08 6.42 12.98
N THR A 30 -4.66 6.88 14.08
CA THR A 30 -5.34 6.05 15.10
C THR A 30 -6.84 6.32 15.16
N LYS A 31 -7.32 7.38 14.50
CA LYS A 31 -8.72 7.80 14.52
C LYS A 31 -9.24 8.13 13.11
N ASN A 32 -10.54 7.91 12.93
CA ASN A 32 -11.35 8.41 11.80
C ASN A 32 -11.02 7.91 10.38
N LYS A 33 -10.14 6.91 10.21
CA LYS A 33 -9.72 6.43 8.87
C LYS A 33 -9.14 7.56 7.99
N ASP A 34 -8.52 8.56 8.60
CA ASP A 34 -7.98 9.71 7.90
C ASP A 34 -6.75 9.32 7.05
N THR A 35 -6.89 9.37 5.73
CA THR A 35 -5.83 9.09 4.76
C THR A 35 -5.21 10.35 4.15
N SER A 36 -5.59 11.55 4.63
CA SER A 36 -5.12 12.83 4.07
C SER A 36 -3.60 13.04 4.14
N THR A 37 -2.94 12.35 5.09
CA THR A 37 -1.49 12.42 5.28
C THR A 37 -0.73 11.27 4.61
N PHE A 38 -1.42 10.42 3.86
CA PHE A 38 -0.76 9.33 3.13
C PHE A 38 -0.15 9.91 1.85
N LYS A 39 1.02 9.40 1.49
CA LYS A 39 1.65 9.73 0.22
C LYS A 39 0.94 8.98 -0.90
N GLU A 40 0.61 9.68 -1.97
CA GLU A 40 0.10 9.05 -3.19
C GLU A 40 1.27 8.44 -3.99
N VAL A 41 1.07 7.21 -4.45
CA VAL A 41 1.98 6.50 -5.34
C VAL A 41 1.21 6.19 -6.61
N PHE A 42 1.65 6.76 -7.72
CA PHE A 42 1.09 6.48 -9.03
C PHE A 42 1.84 5.34 -9.69
N PHE A 43 1.09 4.48 -10.38
CA PHE A 43 1.67 3.50 -11.28
C PHE A 43 2.26 4.22 -12.50
N ALA A 44 3.30 3.65 -13.11
CA ALA A 44 3.94 4.24 -14.28
C ALA A 44 2.94 4.30 -15.45
N GLU A 45 2.17 3.24 -15.61
CA GLU A 45 1.00 3.19 -16.48
C GLU A 45 -0.22 2.74 -15.67
N PRO A 46 -1.42 3.32 -15.86
CA PRO A 46 -2.62 2.80 -15.21
C PRO A 46 -2.92 1.36 -15.64
N PHE A 47 -3.36 0.54 -14.70
CA PHE A 47 -3.99 -0.74 -15.03
C PHE A 47 -5.27 -0.51 -15.84
N PRO A 48 -5.70 -1.47 -16.69
CA PRO A 48 -6.94 -1.36 -17.44
C PRO A 48 -8.14 -1.02 -16.57
N GLU A 49 -9.07 -0.23 -17.09
CA GLU A 49 -10.32 0.08 -16.39
C GLU A 49 -11.07 -1.21 -16.02
N GLY A 50 -11.53 -1.30 -14.77
CA GLY A 50 -12.21 -2.49 -14.25
C GLY A 50 -11.29 -3.59 -13.72
N SER A 51 -9.96 -3.43 -13.77
CA SER A 51 -9.02 -4.40 -13.18
C SER A 51 -9.11 -4.40 -11.65
N ASP A 52 -8.98 -5.58 -11.05
CA ASP A 52 -8.68 -5.71 -9.64
C ASP A 52 -7.18 -5.51 -9.41
N VAL A 53 -6.80 -4.66 -8.45
CA VAL A 53 -5.39 -4.33 -8.17
C VAL A 53 -5.02 -4.74 -6.76
N ILE A 54 -3.98 -5.57 -6.63
CA ILE A 54 -3.38 -5.96 -5.36
C ILE A 54 -2.06 -5.21 -5.20
N VAL A 55 -1.84 -4.61 -4.03
CA VAL A 55 -0.57 -3.95 -3.68
C VAL A 55 0.02 -4.61 -2.43
N ILE A 56 1.28 -5.06 -2.52
CA ILE A 56 2.03 -5.67 -1.42
C ILE A 56 3.30 -4.84 -1.15
N PRO A 57 3.42 -4.25 0.05
CA PRO A 57 4.61 -3.49 0.45
C PRO A 57 5.51 -4.32 1.39
N MET A 58 6.81 -4.07 1.38
CA MET A 58 7.78 -4.70 2.26
C MET A 58 8.89 -3.71 2.66
N VAL A 59 9.07 -3.50 3.97
CA VAL A 59 10.22 -2.74 4.49
C VAL A 59 11.50 -3.53 4.22
N GLN A 60 12.52 -2.89 3.66
CA GLN A 60 13.77 -3.50 3.19
C GLN A 60 15.00 -3.09 4.01
N THR A 61 14.85 -2.14 4.93
CA THR A 61 15.92 -1.67 5.83
C THR A 61 15.51 -1.81 7.29
N PHE A 62 16.49 -1.67 8.17
CA PHE A 62 16.32 -1.66 9.62
C PHE A 62 17.11 -0.48 10.19
N ASN A 63 16.58 0.73 10.02
CA ASN A 63 17.23 1.97 10.44
C ASN A 63 16.72 2.45 11.81
N GLY A 64 15.45 2.20 12.13
CA GLY A 64 14.83 2.49 13.42
C GLY A 64 14.79 1.26 14.32
N ALA A 65 14.93 1.47 15.63
CA ALA A 65 14.90 0.38 16.61
C ALA A 65 13.49 -0.18 16.86
N ASP A 66 12.45 0.65 16.64
CA ASP A 66 11.06 0.28 16.83
C ASP A 66 10.51 -0.51 15.63
N THR A 67 9.36 -1.17 15.78
CA THR A 67 8.80 -1.97 14.67
C THR A 67 7.96 -1.08 13.73
N PRO A 68 8.34 -0.95 12.45
CA PRO A 68 7.55 -0.16 11.51
C PRO A 68 6.25 -0.87 11.15
N GLY A 69 5.19 -0.08 11.02
CA GLY A 69 3.92 -0.45 10.41
C GLY A 69 3.75 0.24 9.06
N VAL A 70 3.08 -0.45 8.16
CA VAL A 70 2.96 -0.06 6.75
C VAL A 70 1.48 -0.11 6.41
N ARG A 71 0.92 0.99 5.89
CA ARG A 71 -0.52 1.10 5.60
C ARG A 71 -0.75 1.50 4.15
N ILE A 72 -1.55 0.69 3.47
CA ILE A 72 -2.08 1.00 2.14
C ILE A 72 -3.54 1.42 2.29
N ALA A 73 -3.95 2.40 1.50
CA ALA A 73 -5.33 2.81 1.34
C ALA A 73 -5.60 3.19 -0.12
N ASP A 74 -6.89 3.34 -0.46
CA ASP A 74 -7.34 3.92 -1.73
C ASP A 74 -6.63 3.34 -2.96
N VAL A 75 -6.55 2.00 -3.04
CA VAL A 75 -6.02 1.30 -4.22
C VAL A 75 -7.01 1.46 -5.36
N THR A 76 -6.50 1.94 -6.50
CA THR A 76 -7.25 2.14 -7.75
C THR A 76 -6.42 1.59 -8.91
N THR A 77 -6.94 1.64 -10.13
CA THR A 77 -6.17 1.30 -11.33
C THR A 77 -5.02 2.28 -11.62
N LYS A 78 -5.00 3.46 -11.01
CA LYS A 78 -3.99 4.51 -11.26
C LYS A 78 -2.89 4.56 -10.21
N GLY A 79 -3.14 4.00 -9.03
CA GLY A 79 -2.22 4.10 -7.91
C GLY A 79 -2.88 3.75 -6.59
N PHE A 80 -2.17 4.08 -5.51
CA PHE A 80 -2.58 3.81 -4.14
C PHE A 80 -2.04 4.88 -3.19
N LYS A 81 -2.61 4.95 -2.00
CA LYS A 81 -2.08 5.75 -0.89
C LYS A 81 -1.25 4.90 0.04
N PHE A 82 -0.13 5.47 0.48
CA PHE A 82 0.86 4.77 1.25
C PHE A 82 1.38 5.61 2.42
N LYS A 83 1.45 5.00 3.62
CA LYS A 83 2.07 5.62 4.79
C LYS A 83 2.84 4.60 5.63
N MET A 84 3.95 5.05 6.21
CA MET A 84 4.60 4.39 7.33
C MET A 84 4.07 4.99 8.64
N ASN A 85 3.62 4.11 9.51
CA ASN A 85 3.17 4.41 10.88
C ASN A 85 3.82 3.39 11.79
N GLU A 86 4.19 3.74 13.01
CA GLU A 86 4.56 2.70 13.95
C GLU A 86 3.40 1.71 14.24
N LEU A 87 3.72 0.48 14.66
CA LEU A 87 2.73 -0.50 15.10
C LEU A 87 1.93 -0.03 16.32
N VAL A 88 0.66 -0.45 16.36
CA VAL A 88 -0.30 -0.11 17.42
C VAL A 88 -0.82 -1.40 18.03
N ARG A 89 -0.90 -1.46 19.36
CA ARG A 89 -1.49 -2.61 20.06
C ARG A 89 -2.98 -2.39 20.35
N GLY A 90 -3.78 -3.46 20.28
CA GLY A 90 -5.20 -3.45 20.62
C GLY A 90 -5.45 -3.14 22.11
N GLY A 91 -6.51 -2.36 22.39
CA GLY A 91 -6.79 -1.74 23.70
C GLY A 91 -7.17 -0.27 23.50
N PRO A 92 -6.96 0.64 24.48
CA PRO A 92 -6.81 2.05 24.11
C PRO A 92 -5.70 2.08 23.05
N ARG A 93 -6.02 2.47 21.80
CA ARG A 93 -5.09 2.42 20.64
C ARG A 93 -3.78 3.13 20.98
N GLN A 94 -2.82 2.40 21.51
CA GLN A 94 -1.57 2.92 22.04
C GLN A 94 -0.47 2.59 21.03
N ALA A 95 0.26 3.63 20.64
CA ALA A 95 1.51 3.47 19.92
C ALA A 95 2.44 2.54 20.72
N LEU A 96 3.15 1.65 20.03
CA LEU A 96 4.16 0.83 20.69
C LEU A 96 5.44 1.63 21.05
N SER A 97 5.66 2.81 20.46
CA SER A 97 6.64 3.83 20.84
C SER A 97 5.97 5.22 20.83
N ASP A 98 6.73 6.29 20.60
CA ASP A 98 6.25 7.68 20.61
C ASP A 98 5.42 8.05 19.36
N GLY A 99 5.18 7.10 18.46
CA GLY A 99 4.46 7.27 17.21
C GLY A 99 5.33 7.78 16.06
N GLY A 100 6.60 8.14 16.33
CA GLY A 100 7.61 8.40 15.32
C GLY A 100 8.26 7.12 14.82
N HIS A 101 8.79 7.17 13.59
CA HIS A 101 9.72 6.16 13.08
C HIS A 101 10.68 6.83 12.10
N THR A 102 11.97 6.51 12.19
CA THR A 102 12.96 7.06 11.26
C THR A 102 12.71 6.59 9.82
N LYS A 103 13.46 7.13 8.87
CA LYS A 103 13.30 6.78 7.46
C LYS A 103 13.71 5.33 7.20
N GLU A 104 12.86 4.59 6.50
CA GLU A 104 13.14 3.25 5.97
C GLU A 104 12.94 3.21 4.46
N THR A 105 13.65 2.31 3.78
CA THR A 105 13.39 1.92 2.40
C THR A 105 12.31 0.86 2.36
N ILE A 106 11.29 1.06 1.52
CA ILE A 106 10.18 0.13 1.34
C ILE A 106 10.05 -0.21 -0.14
N GLY A 107 10.16 -1.49 -0.47
CA GLY A 107 9.77 -2.02 -1.77
C GLY A 107 8.27 -2.22 -1.84
N TRP A 108 7.67 -2.06 -3.01
CA TRP A 108 6.28 -2.42 -3.26
C TRP A 108 6.15 -3.12 -4.61
N MET A 109 5.16 -4.02 -4.70
CA MET A 109 4.71 -4.64 -5.93
C MET A 109 3.20 -4.48 -6.05
N ALA A 110 2.73 -4.19 -7.26
CA ALA A 110 1.33 -4.11 -7.63
C ALA A 110 1.04 -5.06 -8.77
N VAL A 111 -0.06 -5.81 -8.68
CA VAL A 111 -0.52 -6.72 -9.72
C VAL A 111 -1.96 -6.37 -10.07
N GLY A 112 -2.22 -6.18 -11.37
CA GLY A 112 -3.57 -5.97 -11.91
C GLY A 112 -4.01 -7.14 -12.78
N PHE A 113 -5.26 -7.59 -12.65
CA PHE A 113 -5.85 -8.69 -13.42
C PHE A 113 -7.35 -8.50 -13.65
#